data_AF-A0A8S9QWC2-F1
#
_entry.id   AF-A0A8S9QWC2-F1
#
_cell.length_a   1.000
_cell.length_b   1.000
_cell.length_c   1.000
_cell.angle_alpha   90.00
_cell.angle_beta   90.00
_cell.angle_gamma   90.00
#
_symmetry.space_group_name_H-M   'P 1'
#
loop_
_entity.id
_entity.type
_entity.pdbx_description
1 polymer ?
#
loop_
_entity_poly.entity_id
_entity_poly.type
_entity_poly.pdbx_seq_one_letter_code
_entity_poly.pdbx_strand_id
1 'polypeptide(L)' 'MLIDFVPTESRVSLAEAPGSLKAPGGAPAIVAIAVFRLGGRSAFVRKLGDDEFGHMLAGMLRKNGVR' A
#
# COMPACT_ATOMS: atom_id res chain seq x y z
N MET A 1 3.15 -0.37 6.88
CA MET A 1 2.57 -0.67 5.56
C MET A 1 3.06 -2.02 5.12
N LEU A 2 2.24 -2.72 4.35
CA LEU A 2 2.48 -4.08 3.87
C LEU A 2 2.14 -4.10 2.39
N ILE A 3 2.38 -5.22 1.72
CA ILE A 3 1.89 -5.46 0.37
C ILE A 3 1.00 -6.68 0.45
N ASP A 4 -0.24 -6.49 0.03
CA ASP A 4 -1.19 -7.56 -0.12
C ASP A 4 -1.04 -8.10 -1.55
N PHE A 5 -0.82 -9.40 -1.68
CA PHE A 5 -0.79 -10.08 -2.97
C PHE A 5 -2.19 -10.62 -3.25
N VAL A 6 -2.92 -9.87 -4.07
CA VAL A 6 -4.31 -10.18 -4.42
C VAL A 6 -4.30 -11.03 -5.69
N PRO A 7 -4.89 -12.23 -5.72
CA PRO A 7 -4.99 -13.05 -6.93
C PRO A 7 -5.56 -12.27 -8.12
N THR A 8 -5.00 -12.47 -9.31
CA THR A 8 -5.51 -11.85 -10.54
C THR A 8 -6.86 -12.44 -10.98
N GLU A 9 -7.18 -13.64 -10.51
CA GLU A 9 -8.41 -14.36 -10.83
C GLU A 9 -9.20 -14.71 -9.56
N SER A 10 -10.52 -14.65 -9.66
CA SER A 10 -11.43 -14.97 -8.57
C SER A 10 -11.76 -16.46 -8.55
N ARG A 11 -12.13 -16.99 -7.36
CA ARG A 11 -12.54 -18.39 -7.14
C ARG A 11 -11.45 -19.46 -7.36
N VAL A 12 -10.20 -19.06 -7.51
CA VAL A 12 -9.04 -19.95 -7.44
C VAL A 12 -8.39 -19.83 -6.06
N SER A 13 -7.73 -20.90 -5.62
CA SER A 13 -6.91 -20.83 -4.41
C SER A 13 -5.69 -19.94 -4.65
N LEU A 14 -5.09 -19.40 -3.58
CA LEU A 14 -3.86 -18.59 -3.70
C LEU A 14 -2.70 -19.39 -4.31
N ALA A 15 -2.66 -20.71 -4.08
CA ALA A 15 -1.63 -21.60 -4.62
C ALA A 15 -1.77 -21.84 -6.13
N GLU A 16 -3.00 -21.73 -6.66
CA GLU A 16 -3.31 -21.98 -8.08
C GLU A 16 -3.44 -20.68 -8.89
N ALA A 17 -3.41 -19.52 -8.23
CA ALA A 17 -3.54 -18.24 -8.89
C ALA A 17 -2.37 -18.02 -9.88
N PRO A 18 -2.64 -17.73 -11.18
CA PRO A 18 -1.59 -17.57 -12.19
C PRO A 18 -0.75 -16.30 -11.97
N GLY A 19 -1.24 -15.37 -11.15
CA GLY A 19 -0.55 -14.16 -10.80
C GLY A 19 -1.20 -13.45 -9.60
N SER A 20 -0.52 -12.41 -9.14
CA SER A 20 -1.02 -11.54 -8.07
C SER A 20 -0.75 -10.07 -8.36
N LEU A 21 -1.73 -9.23 -8.05
CA LEU A 21 -1.61 -7.80 -8.02
C LEU A 21 -1.00 -7.38 -6.68
N LYS A 22 0.00 -6.51 -6.74
CA LYS A 22 0.64 -5.91 -5.57
C LYS A 22 -0.21 -4.74 -5.08
N ALA A 23 -1.00 -4.95 -4.03
CA ALA A 23 -1.84 -3.91 -3.43
C ALA A 23 -1.13 -3.30 -2.20
N PRO A 24 -0.86 -1.98 -2.17
CA PRO A 24 -0.31 -1.32 -0.98
C PRO A 24 -1.30 -1.38 0.19
N GLY A 25 -0.87 -1.98 1.30
CA GLY A 25 -1.72 -2.20 2.47
C GLY A 25 -1.19 -1.57 3.77
N GLY A 26 -2.01 -1.68 4.82
CA GLY A 26 -1.69 -1.28 6.18
C GLY A 26 -2.62 -0.19 6.73
N ALA A 27 -3.42 -0.55 7.73
CA ALA A 27 -4.47 0.30 8.30
C ALA A 27 -3.97 1.72 8.69
N PRO A 28 -2.82 1.90 9.36
CA PRO A 28 -2.36 3.24 9.74
C PRO A 28 -2.06 4.18 8.56
N ALA A 29 -1.56 3.64 7.43
CA ALA A 29 -1.28 4.44 6.24
C ALA A 29 -2.57 4.83 5.51
N ILE A 30 -3.54 3.92 5.46
CA ILE A 30 -4.88 4.20 4.90
C ILE A 30 -5.55 5.34 5.68
N VAL A 31 -5.44 5.32 7.02
CA VAL A 31 -5.96 6.41 7.87
C VAL A 31 -5.26 7.73 7.57
N ALA A 32 -3.92 7.75 7.45
CA ALA A 32 -3.19 8.97 7.11
C ALA A 32 -3.62 9.55 5.75
N ILE A 33 -3.84 8.69 4.75
CA ILE A 33 -4.34 9.09 3.42
C ILE A 33 -5.76 9.65 3.53
N ALA A 34 -6.64 9.01 4.31
CA ALA A 34 -8.00 9.49 4.52
C ALA A 34 -8.02 10.88 5.16
N VAL A 35 -7.19 11.11 6.20
CA VAL A 35 -7.05 12.43 6.83
C VAL A 35 -6.63 13.49 5.79
N PHE A 36 -5.66 13.19 4.93
CA PHE A 36 -5.24 14.12 3.88
C PHE A 36 -6.37 14.41 2.88
N ARG A 37 -7.09 13.37 2.43
CA ARG A 37 -8.22 13.51 1.49
C ARG A 37 -9.39 14.30 2.05
N LEU A 38 -9.57 14.31 3.37
CA LEU A 38 -10.57 15.11 4.08
C LEU A 38 -10.11 16.56 4.35
N GLY A 39 -8.99 17.00 3.78
CA GLY A 39 -8.45 18.37 3.93
C GLY A 39 -7.55 18.57 5.15
N GLY A 40 -7.26 17.51 5.90
CA GLY A 40 -6.30 17.53 6.99
C GLY A 40 -4.85 17.45 6.53
N ARG A 41 -3.92 17.58 7.48
CA ARG A 41 -2.49 17.27 7.28
C ARG A 41 -2.15 15.98 8.00
N SER A 42 -1.37 15.11 7.35
CA SER A 42 -0.93 13.85 7.94
C SER A 42 0.51 13.53 7.55
N ALA A 43 1.17 12.75 8.40
CA ALA A 43 2.48 12.19 8.15
C ALA A 43 2.48 10.73 8.59
N PHE A 44 3.31 9.91 7.96
CA PHE A 44 3.38 8.48 8.24
C PHE A 44 4.82 8.00 8.42
N VAL A 45 5.16 7.66 9.66
CA VAL A 45 6.49 7.16 10.02
C VAL A 45 6.53 5.64 9.91
N ARG A 46 7.40 5.09 9.04
CA ARG A 46 7.74 3.66 9.04
C ARG A 46 9.15 3.41 8.55
N LYS A 47 9.67 2.21 8.83
CA LYS A 47 10.82 1.64 8.14
C LYS A 47 10.38 0.96 6.85
N LEU A 48 11.01 1.32 5.74
CA LEU A 48 10.87 0.67 4.43
C LEU A 48 12.17 -0.06 4.10
N GLY A 49 12.09 -1.10 3.28
CA GLY A 49 13.27 -1.67 2.62
C GLY A 49 13.83 -0.69 1.60
N ASP A 50 15.11 -0.79 1.30
CA ASP A 50 15.75 -0.06 0.20
C ASP A 50 15.72 -0.94 -1.05
N ASP A 51 14.50 -1.17 -1.54
CA ASP A 51 14.19 -2.06 -2.65
C ASP A 51 12.97 -1.51 -3.43
N GLU A 52 12.64 -2.14 -4.55
CA GLU A 52 11.53 -1.71 -5.42
C GLU A 52 10.19 -1.62 -4.68
N PHE A 53 9.93 -2.53 -3.73
CA PHE A 53 8.72 -2.52 -2.92
C PHE A 53 8.73 -1.36 -1.93
N GLY A 54 9.87 -1.10 -1.29
CA GLY A 54 10.07 0.05 -0.43
C GLY A 54 9.83 1.37 -1.15
N HIS A 55 10.43 1.54 -2.33
CA HIS A 55 10.25 2.72 -3.17
C HIS A 55 8.80 2.87 -3.66
N MET A 56 8.15 1.77 -4.06
CA MET A 56 6.74 1.77 -4.46
C MET A 56 5.84 2.26 -3.32
N LEU A 57 6.02 1.74 -2.11
CA LEU A 57 5.22 2.11 -0.93
C LEU A 57 5.47 3.57 -0.52
N ALA A 58 6.72 4.03 -0.53
CA ALA A 58 7.05 5.43 -0.27
C ALA A 58 6.41 6.35 -1.33
N GLY A 59 6.45 5.94 -2.60
CA GLY A 59 5.83 6.66 -3.71
C GLY A 59 4.32 6.77 -3.56
N MET A 60 3.65 5.71 -3.09
CA MET A 60 2.21 5.72 -2.84
C MET A 60 1.81 6.75 -1.78
N LEU A 61 2.54 6.83 -0.65
CA LEU A 61 2.29 7.82 0.39
C LEU A 61 2.43 9.25 -0.14
N ARG A 62 3.55 9.53 -0.84
CA ARG A 62 3.81 10.84 -1.45
C ARG A 62 2.74 11.25 -2.47
N LYS A 63 2.32 10.31 -3.33
CA LYS A 63 1.23 10.54 -4.31
C LYS A 63 -0.10 10.88 -3.65
N ASN A 64 -0.33 10.43 -2.42
CA ASN A 64 -1.53 10.71 -1.65
C ASN A 64 -1.34 11.85 -0.63
N GLY A 65 -0.28 12.65 -0.75
CA GLY A 65 -0.05 13.84 0.08
C GLY A 65 0.34 13.57 1.53
N VAL A 66 0.60 12.30 1.88
CA VAL A 66 1.09 11.92 3.20
C VAL A 66 2.59 12.15 3.24
N ARG A 67 3.06 12.94 4.22
CA ARG A 67 4.48 13.20 4.46
C ARG A 67 5.22 12.03 5.09
#